data_AF-A0A258GQA3-F1
#
_entry.id   AF-A0A258GQA3-F1
#
_cell.length_a   1.000
_cell.length_b   1.000
_cell.length_c   1.000
_cell.angle_alpha   90.00
_cell.angle_beta   90.00
_cell.angle_gamma   90.00
#
_symmetry.space_group_name_H-M   'P 1'
#
loop_
_entity.id
_entity.type
_entity.pdbx_description
1 polymer ?
#
loop_
_entity_poly.entity_id
_entity_poly.type
_entity_poly.pdbx_seq_one_letter_code
_entity_poly.pdbx_strand_id
1 'polypeptide(L)'
;MGRAFWGGVMLVRILQFIIGAALGGGGGYFAWLNRGDLRAIFPPGPDGPPWILVTSLLALAAGIVFLVSAVHPRPNRRKALEARAQARETHLGEAEAYYSEAGRAADRDWRSGDIPMPAAPQTSASIVPAPAAPSPKAAAPEPAPVAVASAPTPPPVPPPVVAPVAAPPKAVAIATPPLQPPPQPAPAAAAPANFPSAATLSPIPVAAEPPPAPPAKPVAPPAPATAPVAESDPRAQIRAAIKAGRLDEAERLLDAGRETAQGLVLADLTGLAGDHAAASGRQSHAKWLWRLAIKRFGEAGALDTPGARAVAESLRTGG
;
A
#
# COMPACT_ATOMS: atom_id res chain seq x y z
N MET A 1 -4.34 -8.36 29.60
CA MET A 1 -3.13 -9.21 29.45
C MET A 1 -3.11 -9.75 28.02
N GLY A 2 -2.10 -9.43 27.19
CA GLY A 2 -2.10 -9.88 25.79
C GLY A 2 -0.94 -9.46 24.89
N ARG A 3 0.15 -8.89 25.43
CA ARG A 3 1.29 -8.41 24.62
C ARG A 3 2.42 -9.45 24.40
N ALA A 4 2.44 -10.56 25.13
CA ALA A 4 3.55 -11.53 25.03
C ALA A 4 3.49 -12.44 23.79
N PHE A 5 2.31 -12.66 23.20
CA PHE A 5 2.16 -13.63 22.10
C PHE A 5 2.68 -13.12 20.74
N TRP A 6 2.79 -11.80 20.57
CA TRP A 6 3.25 -11.21 19.31
C TRP A 6 4.77 -11.29 19.11
N GLY A 7 5.54 -11.30 20.19
CA GLY A 7 7.00 -11.35 20.15
C GLY A 7 7.54 -12.69 19.65
N GLY A 8 6.95 -13.81 20.10
CA GLY A 8 7.44 -15.15 19.76
C GLY A 8 7.39 -15.46 18.27
N VAL A 9 6.28 -15.12 17.60
CA VAL A 9 6.13 -15.41 16.16
C VAL A 9 7.04 -14.53 15.29
N MET A 10 7.28 -13.28 15.70
CA MET A 10 8.23 -12.41 14.99
C MET A 10 9.66 -12.87 15.20
N LEU A 11 10.02 -13.31 16.40
CA LEU A 11 11.35 -13.84 16.71
C LEU A 11 11.66 -15.10 15.89
N VAL A 12 10.71 -16.05 15.78
CA VAL A 12 10.89 -17.26 14.97
C VAL A 12 11.13 -16.91 13.51
N ARG A 13 10.43 -15.91 12.95
CA ARG A 13 10.64 -15.46 11.56
C ARG A 13 11.98 -14.78 11.34
N ILE A 14 12.42 -13.95 12.29
CA ILE A 14 13.75 -13.33 12.24
C ILE A 14 14.82 -14.41 12.28
N LEU A 15 14.68 -15.39 13.18
CA LEU A 15 15.62 -16.51 13.29
C LEU A 15 15.64 -17.34 12.00
N GLN A 16 14.46 -17.65 11.45
CA GLN A 16 14.30 -18.37 10.19
C GLN A 16 14.93 -17.63 9.01
N PHE A 17 14.80 -16.31 8.97
CA PHE A 17 15.44 -15.46 7.97
C PHE A 17 16.97 -15.47 8.12
N ILE A 18 17.49 -15.35 9.34
CA ILE A 18 18.94 -15.38 9.61
C ILE A 18 19.53 -16.74 9.21
N ILE A 19 18.86 -17.85 9.57
CA ILE A 19 19.29 -19.20 9.18
C ILE A 19 19.26 -19.35 7.65
N GLY A 20 18.18 -18.90 6.99
CA GLY A 20 18.07 -18.94 5.54
C GLY A 20 19.15 -18.12 4.83
N ALA A 21 19.44 -16.91 5.34
CA ALA A 21 20.50 -16.05 4.81
C ALA A 21 21.90 -16.65 5.02
N ALA A 22 22.17 -17.25 6.18
CA ALA A 22 23.44 -17.91 6.47
C ALA A 22 23.65 -19.15 5.59
N LEU A 23 22.61 -19.97 5.40
CA LEU A 23 22.67 -21.17 4.54
C LEU A 23 22.77 -20.80 3.06
N GLY A 24 22.00 -19.82 2.60
CA GLY A 24 22.05 -19.35 1.21
C GLY A 24 23.39 -18.66 0.88
N GLY A 25 23.83 -17.75 1.74
CA GLY A 25 25.12 -17.06 1.57
C GLY A 25 26.30 -18.03 1.69
N GLY A 26 26.28 -18.90 2.70
CA GLY A 26 27.32 -19.92 2.91
C GLY A 26 27.38 -20.94 1.78
N GLY A 27 26.24 -21.52 1.37
CA GLY A 27 26.16 -22.48 0.27
C GLY A 27 26.59 -21.88 -1.07
N GLY A 28 26.16 -20.64 -1.37
CA GLY A 28 26.58 -19.91 -2.57
C GLY A 28 28.09 -19.61 -2.57
N TYR A 29 28.65 -19.20 -1.43
CA TYR A 29 30.08 -18.96 -1.29
C TYR A 29 30.91 -20.23 -1.45
N PHE A 30 30.48 -21.35 -0.85
CA PHE A 30 31.13 -22.65 -1.03
C PHE A 30 31.05 -23.15 -2.48
N ALA A 31 29.90 -23.01 -3.15
CA ALA A 31 29.77 -23.33 -4.57
C ALA A 31 30.69 -22.45 -5.43
N TRP A 32 30.84 -21.18 -5.08
CA TRP A 32 31.73 -20.25 -5.79
C TRP A 32 33.22 -20.60 -5.62
N LEU A 33 33.66 -20.97 -4.41
CA LEU A 33 35.04 -21.43 -4.17
C LEU A 33 35.36 -22.71 -4.96
N ASN A 34 34.39 -23.61 -5.07
CA ASN A 34 34.55 -24.89 -5.77
C ASN A 34 34.15 -24.81 -7.26
N ARG A 35 33.92 -23.61 -7.82
CA ARG A 35 33.49 -23.46 -9.23
C ARG A 35 34.54 -23.94 -10.23
N GLY A 36 35.81 -23.94 -9.84
CA GLY A 36 36.92 -24.47 -10.65
C GLY A 36 36.87 -26.00 -10.79
N ASP A 37 36.34 -26.67 -9.77
CA ASP A 37 36.20 -28.13 -9.71
C ASP A 37 34.95 -28.66 -10.41
N LEU A 38 34.10 -27.79 -10.96
CA LEU A 38 32.94 -28.21 -11.78
C LEU A 38 33.35 -29.05 -12.99
N ARG A 39 34.61 -28.94 -13.45
CA ARG A 39 35.17 -29.75 -14.53
C ARG A 39 35.52 -31.19 -14.08
N ALA A 40 35.65 -31.44 -12.78
CA ALA A 40 35.93 -32.76 -12.21
C ALA A 40 34.67 -33.60 -11.94
N ILE A 41 33.47 -33.04 -12.21
CA ILE A 41 32.20 -33.76 -12.02
C ILE A 41 32.04 -34.87 -13.07
N PHE A 42 32.68 -34.70 -14.24
CA PHE A 42 32.64 -35.69 -15.31
C PHE A 42 34.01 -35.77 -16.00
N PRO A 43 34.87 -36.77 -15.72
CA PRO A 43 34.70 -37.96 -14.86
C PRO A 43 35.09 -37.74 -13.39
N PRO A 44 34.48 -38.44 -12.41
CA PRO A 44 34.83 -38.32 -11.00
C PRO A 44 36.27 -38.80 -10.78
N GLY A 45 37.10 -37.94 -10.22
CA GLY A 45 38.45 -38.29 -9.79
C GLY A 45 38.46 -39.32 -8.67
N PRO A 46 39.61 -39.97 -8.40
CA PRO A 46 39.77 -40.95 -7.32
C PRO A 46 39.54 -40.37 -5.92
N ASP A 47 39.51 -39.04 -5.78
CA ASP A 47 39.40 -38.32 -4.50
C ASP A 47 37.96 -38.21 -3.94
N GLY A 48 37.01 -38.93 -4.55
CA GLY A 48 35.68 -39.17 -4.00
C GLY A 48 34.56 -38.30 -4.59
N PRO A 49 33.30 -38.58 -4.25
CA PRO A 49 32.15 -37.96 -4.91
C PRO A 49 32.01 -36.50 -4.50
N PRO A 50 31.47 -35.62 -5.37
CA PRO A 50 31.33 -34.18 -5.12
C PRO A 50 30.20 -33.86 -4.11
N TRP A 51 30.16 -34.55 -2.98
CA TRP A 51 29.16 -34.38 -1.93
C TRP A 51 29.09 -32.95 -1.43
N ILE A 52 30.22 -32.24 -1.39
CA ILE A 52 30.28 -30.83 -0.97
C ILE A 52 29.45 -29.94 -1.90
N LEU A 53 29.43 -30.21 -3.20
CA LEU A 53 28.61 -29.45 -4.15
C LEU A 53 27.12 -29.78 -3.97
N VAL A 54 26.79 -31.05 -3.76
CA VAL A 54 25.40 -31.50 -3.53
C VAL A 54 24.84 -30.91 -2.23
N THR A 55 25.61 -30.92 -1.14
CA THR A 55 25.18 -30.33 0.14
C THR A 55 25.08 -28.81 0.08
N SER A 56 25.98 -28.14 -0.65
CA SER A 56 25.92 -26.69 -0.87
C SER A 56 24.68 -26.29 -1.67
N LEU A 57 24.33 -27.05 -2.72
CA LEU A 57 23.14 -26.80 -3.53
C LEU A 57 21.85 -27.05 -2.73
N LEU A 58 21.80 -28.11 -1.92
CA LEU A 58 20.67 -28.39 -1.04
C LEU A 58 20.50 -27.30 0.04
N ALA A 59 21.59 -26.83 0.63
CA ALA A 59 21.58 -25.74 1.60
C ALA A 59 21.09 -24.42 0.98
N LEU A 60 21.50 -24.12 -0.24
CA LEU A 60 21.03 -22.96 -1.01
C LEU A 60 19.51 -23.06 -1.27
N ALA A 61 19.04 -24.20 -1.77
CA ALA A 61 17.62 -24.42 -2.05
C ALA A 61 16.77 -24.30 -0.78
N ALA A 62 17.22 -24.90 0.33
CA ALA A 62 16.56 -24.79 1.63
C ALA A 62 16.51 -23.33 2.11
N GLY A 63 17.62 -22.59 1.98
CA GLY A 63 17.71 -21.17 2.33
C GLY A 63 16.70 -20.30 1.57
N ILE A 64 16.54 -20.52 0.26
CA ILE A 64 15.56 -19.80 -0.57
C ILE A 64 14.12 -20.09 -0.12
N VAL A 65 13.78 -21.36 0.10
CA VAL A 65 12.43 -21.74 0.58
C VAL A 65 12.13 -21.10 1.93
N PHE A 66 13.11 -21.08 2.84
CA PHE A 66 12.99 -20.41 4.13
C PHE A 66 12.78 -18.89 4.00
N LEU A 67 13.50 -18.24 3.08
CA LEU A 67 13.35 -16.82 2.79
C LEU A 67 11.95 -16.48 2.25
N VAL A 68 11.48 -17.26 1.28
CA VAL A 68 10.15 -17.09 0.66
C VAL A 68 9.03 -17.32 1.68
N SER A 69 9.18 -18.33 2.55
CA SER A 69 8.24 -18.61 3.64
C SER A 69 8.18 -17.48 4.68
N ALA A 70 9.32 -16.83 4.97
CA ALA A 70 9.37 -15.67 5.85
C ALA A 70 8.67 -14.44 5.24
N VAL A 71 8.78 -14.26 3.91
CA VAL A 71 8.20 -13.13 3.17
C VAL A 71 6.71 -13.31 2.88
N HIS A 72 6.20 -14.55 2.82
CA HIS A 72 4.79 -14.77 2.51
C HIS A 72 3.85 -14.12 3.56
N PRO A 73 2.88 -13.30 3.11
CA PRO A 73 1.94 -12.62 4.00
C PRO A 73 1.08 -13.64 4.76
N ARG A 74 0.92 -13.44 6.08
CA ARG A 74 0.23 -14.36 6.99
C ARG A 74 -1.15 -14.77 6.44
N PRO A 75 -1.56 -16.04 6.52
CA PRO A 75 -2.94 -16.45 6.25
C PRO A 75 -3.94 -15.77 7.20
N ASN A 76 -3.50 -15.38 8.39
CA ASN A 76 -4.33 -14.63 9.34
C ASN A 76 -4.67 -13.21 8.88
N ARG A 77 -3.92 -12.60 7.94
CA ARG A 77 -4.31 -11.30 7.36
C ARG A 77 -5.54 -11.46 6.47
N ARG A 78 -5.65 -12.57 5.72
CA ARG A 78 -6.86 -12.87 4.94
C ARG A 78 -8.05 -13.09 5.85
N LYS A 79 -7.93 -13.95 6.87
CA LYS A 79 -8.99 -14.15 7.87
C LYS A 79 -9.39 -12.86 8.59
N ALA A 80 -8.44 -11.99 8.93
CA ALA A 80 -8.73 -10.71 9.56
C ALA A 80 -9.39 -9.70 8.59
N LEU A 81 -9.08 -9.77 7.30
CA LEU A 81 -9.75 -8.98 6.27
C LEU A 81 -11.17 -9.49 6.01
N GLU A 82 -11.36 -10.80 5.94
CA GLU A 82 -12.67 -11.45 5.82
C GLU A 82 -13.56 -11.12 7.03
N ALA A 83 -13.03 -11.21 8.26
CA ALA A 83 -13.76 -10.82 9.46
C ALA A 83 -14.14 -9.32 9.46
N ARG A 84 -13.27 -8.45 8.93
CA ARG A 84 -13.58 -7.02 8.76
C ARG A 84 -14.61 -6.75 7.67
N ALA A 85 -14.61 -7.55 6.60
CA ALA A 85 -15.61 -7.46 5.55
C ALA A 85 -16.99 -7.86 6.10
N GLN A 86 -17.07 -8.97 6.82
CA GLN A 86 -18.30 -9.41 7.50
C GLN A 86 -18.83 -8.36 8.48
N ALA A 87 -17.95 -7.73 9.29
CA ALA A 87 -18.35 -6.66 10.20
C ALA A 87 -18.88 -5.40 9.46
N ARG A 88 -18.41 -5.14 8.24
CA ARG A 88 -18.95 -4.04 7.40
C ARG A 88 -20.30 -4.41 6.83
N GLU A 89 -20.46 -5.65 6.36
CA GLU A 89 -21.74 -6.15 5.83
C GLU A 89 -22.83 -6.12 6.91
N THR A 90 -22.52 -6.50 8.16
CA THR A 90 -23.47 -6.38 9.27
C THR A 90 -23.86 -4.93 9.54
N HIS A 91 -22.91 -4.00 9.56
CA HIS A 91 -23.20 -2.58 9.77
C HIS A 91 -24.01 -1.96 8.62
N LEU A 92 -23.76 -2.37 7.37
CA LEU A 92 -24.55 -1.93 6.22
C LEU A 92 -25.98 -2.47 6.29
N GLY A 93 -26.15 -3.74 6.67
CA GLY A 93 -27.47 -4.33 6.88
C GLY A 93 -28.26 -3.67 8.01
N GLU A 94 -27.60 -3.32 9.13
CA GLU A 94 -28.22 -2.55 10.22
C GLU A 94 -28.66 -1.15 9.75
N ALA A 95 -27.84 -0.46 8.97
CA ALA A 95 -28.18 0.84 8.41
C ALA A 95 -29.37 0.74 7.43
N GLU A 96 -29.37 -0.26 6.55
CA GLU A 96 -30.45 -0.49 5.60
C GLU A 96 -31.77 -0.84 6.31
N ALA A 97 -31.70 -1.64 7.39
CA ALA A 97 -32.86 -1.91 8.24
C ALA A 97 -33.43 -0.61 8.84
N TYR A 98 -32.57 0.24 9.41
CA TYR A 98 -32.96 1.54 9.99
C TYR A 98 -33.64 2.46 8.95
N TYR A 99 -33.06 2.60 7.76
CA TYR A 99 -33.64 3.43 6.70
C TYR A 99 -34.93 2.82 6.13
N SER A 100 -35.05 1.49 6.06
CA SER A 100 -36.28 0.83 5.62
C SER A 100 -37.43 1.02 6.61
N GLU A 101 -37.16 1.01 7.92
CA GLU A 101 -38.15 1.29 8.95
C GLU A 101 -38.57 2.76 8.94
N ALA A 102 -37.62 3.69 8.82
CA ALA A 102 -37.92 5.11 8.67
C ALA A 102 -38.77 5.38 7.43
N GLY A 103 -38.48 4.71 6.31
CA GLY A 103 -39.28 4.77 5.10
C GLY A 103 -40.71 4.25 5.30
N ARG A 104 -40.89 3.11 5.99
CA ARG A 104 -42.24 2.57 6.32
C ARG A 104 -43.00 3.44 7.32
N ALA A 105 -42.32 4.08 8.27
CA ALA A 105 -42.93 5.00 9.21
C ALA A 105 -43.43 6.26 8.48
N ALA A 106 -42.58 6.86 7.63
CA ALA A 106 -42.98 7.94 6.76
C ALA A 106 -44.14 7.53 5.82
N ASP A 107 -44.11 6.28 5.32
CA ASP A 107 -45.17 5.77 4.44
C ASP A 107 -46.52 5.65 5.17
N ARG A 108 -46.47 5.30 6.45
CA ARG A 108 -47.64 5.17 7.33
C ARG A 108 -48.22 6.53 7.69
N ASP A 109 -47.38 7.53 7.93
CA ASP A 109 -47.79 8.89 8.30
C ASP A 109 -48.49 9.63 7.15
N TRP A 110 -48.11 9.41 5.87
CA TRP A 110 -48.88 10.02 4.78
C TRP A 110 -50.22 9.31 4.51
N ARG A 111 -50.32 8.01 4.82
CA ARG A 111 -51.57 7.26 4.67
C ARG A 111 -52.56 7.47 5.79
N SER A 112 -52.11 7.77 7.01
CA SER A 112 -52.97 7.98 8.17
C SER A 112 -53.72 9.31 8.14
N GLY A 113 -53.36 10.24 7.23
CA GLY A 113 -54.01 11.56 7.13
C GLY A 113 -53.72 12.50 8.30
N ASP A 114 -52.96 12.04 9.30
CA ASP A 114 -52.51 12.80 10.47
C ASP A 114 -51.19 13.52 10.16
N ILE A 115 -51.13 14.20 9.02
CA ILE A 115 -50.06 15.16 8.77
C ILE A 115 -50.47 16.43 9.51
N PRO A 116 -49.81 16.82 10.63
CA PRO A 116 -50.04 18.15 11.18
C PRO A 116 -49.69 19.13 10.07
N MET A 117 -50.70 19.87 9.60
CA MET A 117 -50.55 20.87 8.55
C MET A 117 -49.36 21.76 8.93
N PRO A 118 -48.34 21.91 8.06
CA PRO A 118 -47.19 22.74 8.40
C PRO A 118 -47.72 24.12 8.75
N ALA A 119 -47.53 24.50 10.02
CA ALA A 119 -47.94 25.79 10.52
C ALA A 119 -47.41 26.85 9.55
N ALA A 120 -48.32 27.67 9.02
CA ALA A 120 -48.02 28.68 8.01
C ALA A 120 -46.73 29.43 8.37
N PRO A 121 -45.87 29.77 7.39
CA PRO A 121 -44.62 30.46 7.64
C PRO A 121 -44.91 31.74 8.42
N GLN A 122 -44.57 31.75 9.71
CA GLN A 122 -44.72 32.93 10.56
C GLN A 122 -43.70 33.97 10.09
N THR A 123 -44.18 34.82 9.19
CA THR A 123 -43.60 36.12 8.88
C THR A 123 -43.94 37.05 10.05
N SER A 124 -43.09 37.08 11.07
CA SER A 124 -43.03 38.21 11.99
C SER A 124 -41.68 38.22 12.70
N ALA A 125 -40.89 39.21 12.33
CA ALA A 125 -39.80 39.71 13.13
C ALA A 125 -40.31 39.99 14.56
N SER A 126 -39.81 39.25 15.53
CA SER A 126 -39.81 39.67 16.92
C SER A 126 -38.57 39.10 17.59
N ILE A 127 -37.68 40.00 17.98
CA ILE A 127 -36.55 39.74 18.85
C ILE A 127 -37.11 39.11 20.14
N VAL A 128 -36.75 37.85 20.40
CA VAL A 128 -37.03 37.12 21.65
C VAL A 128 -35.70 36.46 22.05
N PRO A 129 -35.28 36.55 23.33
CA PRO A 129 -33.92 36.23 23.75
C PRO A 129 -33.64 34.73 23.73
N ALA A 130 -32.34 34.41 23.72
CA ALA A 130 -31.76 33.08 23.62
C ALA A 130 -32.52 32.00 24.44
N PRO A 131 -32.74 30.79 23.88
CA PRO A 131 -33.29 29.68 24.64
C PRO A 131 -32.30 29.29 25.74
N ALA A 132 -32.79 29.31 26.99
CA ALA A 132 -32.07 28.79 28.14
C ALA A 132 -31.72 27.32 27.90
N ALA A 133 -30.48 26.96 28.22
CA ALA A 133 -30.01 25.58 28.23
C ALA A 133 -30.98 24.70 29.05
N PRO A 134 -31.29 23.48 28.59
CA PRO A 134 -32.09 22.56 29.39
C PRO A 134 -31.30 22.20 30.65
N SER A 135 -31.81 22.62 31.80
CA SER A 135 -31.38 22.10 33.10
C SER A 135 -31.52 20.58 33.12
N PRO A 136 -30.55 19.84 33.68
CA PRO A 136 -30.57 18.39 33.75
C PRO A 136 -31.78 17.92 34.58
N LYS A 137 -32.67 17.16 33.92
CA LYS A 137 -33.81 16.52 34.57
C LYS A 137 -33.30 15.50 35.59
N ALA A 138 -33.82 15.62 36.80
CA ALA A 138 -33.56 14.79 37.96
C ALA A 138 -33.68 13.28 37.68
N ALA A 139 -32.73 12.55 38.26
CA ALA A 139 -32.81 11.20 38.82
C ALA A 139 -33.80 10.22 38.19
N ALA A 140 -33.28 9.32 37.35
CA ALA A 140 -33.86 8.00 37.17
C ALA A 140 -33.74 7.20 38.49
N PRO A 141 -34.73 6.35 38.84
CA PRO A 141 -34.70 5.56 40.05
C PRO A 141 -33.55 4.56 40.05
N GLU A 142 -32.86 4.53 41.18
CA GLU A 142 -31.81 3.61 41.58
C GLU A 142 -32.24 2.14 41.35
N PRO A 143 -31.52 1.36 40.52
CA PRO A 143 -31.74 -0.08 40.45
C PRO A 143 -31.27 -0.71 41.76
N ALA A 144 -32.14 -1.52 42.36
CA ALA A 144 -31.90 -2.27 43.58
C ALA A 144 -30.53 -3.01 43.54
N PRO A 145 -29.81 -3.11 44.68
CA PRO A 145 -28.56 -3.83 44.76
C PRO A 145 -28.81 -5.32 44.51
N VAL A 146 -28.47 -5.77 43.31
CA VAL A 146 -28.38 -7.20 43.00
C VAL A 146 -27.20 -7.74 43.82
N ALA A 147 -27.49 -8.70 44.70
CA ALA A 147 -26.52 -9.38 45.52
C ALA A 147 -25.36 -9.90 44.65
N VAL A 148 -24.16 -9.37 44.89
CA VAL A 148 -22.92 -9.83 44.28
C VAL A 148 -22.66 -11.23 44.80
N ALA A 149 -22.91 -12.23 43.94
CA ALA A 149 -22.44 -13.58 44.15
C ALA A 149 -20.92 -13.57 44.30
N SER A 150 -20.44 -14.23 45.35
CA SER A 150 -19.06 -14.32 45.78
C SER A 150 -18.07 -14.48 44.63
N ALA A 151 -17.11 -13.55 44.57
CA ALA A 151 -15.94 -13.66 43.72
C ALA A 151 -15.15 -14.94 44.07
N PRO A 152 -14.66 -15.71 43.07
CA PRO A 152 -13.75 -16.81 43.32
C PRO A 152 -12.41 -16.27 43.83
N THR A 153 -11.92 -16.87 44.91
CA THR A 153 -10.64 -16.62 45.57
C THR A 153 -9.49 -16.64 44.55
N PRO A 154 -8.61 -15.62 44.51
CA PRO A 154 -7.43 -15.66 43.66
C PRO A 154 -6.47 -16.77 44.12
N PRO A 155 -5.84 -17.52 43.19
CA PRO A 155 -4.84 -18.51 43.55
C PRO A 155 -3.60 -17.84 44.18
N PRO A 156 -2.89 -18.54 45.08
CA PRO A 156 -1.73 -18.01 45.78
C PRO A 156 -0.62 -17.64 44.79
N VAL A 157 -0.10 -16.43 44.95
CA VAL A 157 1.04 -15.88 44.22
C VAL A 157 2.29 -16.72 44.53
N PRO A 158 2.98 -17.31 43.54
CA PRO A 158 4.24 -18.00 43.78
C PRO A 158 5.34 -16.99 44.18
N PRO A 159 6.31 -17.39 45.04
CA PRO A 159 7.35 -16.49 45.52
C PRO A 159 8.24 -15.97 44.36
N PRO A 160 8.81 -14.77 44.51
CA PRO A 160 9.64 -14.16 43.48
C PRO A 160 10.91 -14.98 43.26
N VAL A 161 11.04 -15.53 42.05
CA VAL A 161 12.30 -16.10 41.57
C VAL A 161 13.25 -14.95 41.30
N VAL A 162 14.25 -14.79 42.18
CA VAL A 162 15.36 -13.86 42.01
C VAL A 162 16.18 -14.31 40.80
N ALA A 163 16.01 -13.65 39.66
CA ALA A 163 16.90 -13.82 38.52
C ALA A 163 18.27 -13.19 38.83
N PRO A 164 19.39 -13.86 38.50
CA PRO A 164 20.72 -13.30 38.73
C PRO A 164 20.92 -12.06 37.85
N VAL A 165 21.32 -10.97 38.50
CA VAL A 165 21.79 -9.73 37.86
C VAL A 165 22.99 -10.06 36.98
N ALA A 166 22.77 -10.06 35.66
CA ALA A 166 23.85 -10.14 34.69
C ALA A 166 24.63 -8.82 34.71
N ALA A 167 25.94 -8.93 34.91
CA ALA A 167 26.88 -7.82 34.92
C ALA A 167 26.83 -7.00 33.61
N PRO A 168 27.16 -5.69 33.65
CA PRO A 168 27.20 -4.86 32.45
C PRO A 168 28.25 -5.37 31.45
N PRO A 169 27.95 -5.39 30.14
CA PRO A 169 28.92 -5.81 29.14
C PRO A 169 30.09 -4.84 29.11
N LYS A 170 31.29 -5.41 29.26
CA LYS A 170 32.58 -4.74 29.10
C LYS A 170 32.67 -4.23 27.65
N ALA A 171 32.92 -2.93 27.48
CA ALA A 171 33.13 -2.32 26.17
C ALA A 171 34.31 -3.00 25.46
N VAL A 172 34.03 -3.75 24.39
CA VAL A 172 35.05 -4.27 23.48
C VAL A 172 35.39 -3.14 22.52
N ALA A 173 36.62 -2.63 22.64
CA ALA A 173 37.18 -1.69 21.68
C ALA A 173 37.21 -2.34 20.30
N ILE A 174 36.48 -1.74 19.35
CA ILE A 174 36.53 -2.12 17.94
C ILE A 174 37.90 -1.69 17.44
N ALA A 175 38.79 -2.66 17.22
CA ALA A 175 40.04 -2.42 16.53
C ALA A 175 39.73 -2.05 15.07
N THR A 176 40.07 -0.81 14.71
CA THR A 176 40.04 -0.30 13.35
C THR A 176 40.92 -1.19 12.46
N PRO A 177 40.39 -1.83 11.40
CA PRO A 177 41.25 -2.54 10.46
C PRO A 177 42.14 -1.53 9.72
N PRO A 178 43.43 -1.86 9.46
CA PRO A 178 44.31 -0.99 8.71
C PRO A 178 43.78 -0.78 7.29
N LEU A 179 43.80 0.48 6.85
CA LEU A 179 43.52 0.92 5.49
C LEU A 179 44.38 0.12 4.50
N GLN A 180 43.75 -0.81 3.79
CA GLN A 180 44.35 -1.47 2.64
C GLN A 180 44.34 -0.48 1.46
N PRO A 181 45.49 -0.15 0.87
CA PRO A 181 45.52 0.73 -0.30
C PRO A 181 44.76 0.09 -1.48
N PRO A 182 44.12 0.90 -2.33
CA PRO A 182 43.33 0.38 -3.45
C PRO A 182 44.21 -0.44 -4.40
N PRO A 183 43.68 -1.56 -4.96
CA PRO A 183 44.40 -2.36 -5.93
C PRO A 183 44.69 -1.53 -7.18
N GLN A 184 45.98 -1.45 -7.50
CA GLN A 184 46.52 -0.81 -8.70
C GLN A 184 45.98 -1.55 -9.94
N PRO A 185 45.37 -0.86 -10.92
CA PRO A 185 44.84 -1.51 -12.12
C PRO A 185 45.97 -2.10 -12.97
N ALA A 186 45.84 -3.40 -13.28
CA ALA A 186 46.74 -4.09 -14.19
C ALA A 186 46.64 -3.51 -15.62
N PRO A 187 47.74 -3.50 -16.39
CA PRO A 187 47.73 -3.01 -17.77
C PRO A 187 46.82 -3.86 -18.65
N ALA A 188 45.92 -3.18 -19.38
CA ALA A 188 45.00 -3.75 -20.33
C ALA A 188 45.75 -4.49 -21.44
N ALA A 189 45.62 -5.82 -21.47
CA ALA A 189 45.99 -6.62 -22.61
C ALA A 189 44.94 -6.40 -23.72
N ALA A 190 45.41 -5.82 -24.83
CA ALA A 190 44.65 -5.66 -26.06
C ALA A 190 44.21 -7.04 -26.58
N ALA A 191 42.90 -7.25 -26.71
CA ALA A 191 42.34 -8.34 -27.49
C ALA A 191 41.79 -7.78 -28.82
N PRO A 192 42.08 -8.43 -29.96
CA PRO A 192 41.74 -7.93 -31.28
C PRO A 192 40.24 -8.00 -31.57
N ALA A 193 39.75 -6.93 -32.18
CA ALA A 193 38.44 -6.84 -32.80
C ALA A 193 38.29 -7.91 -33.90
N ASN A 194 37.26 -8.74 -33.79
CA ASN A 194 36.81 -9.59 -34.90
C ASN A 194 35.29 -9.76 -34.79
N PHE A 195 34.55 -8.80 -35.35
CA PHE A 195 33.14 -8.97 -35.66
C PHE A 195 32.99 -9.02 -37.18
N PRO A 196 32.49 -10.11 -37.77
CA PRO A 196 32.09 -10.10 -39.18
C PRO A 196 30.81 -9.29 -39.35
N SER A 197 30.91 -8.19 -40.08
CA SER A 197 29.77 -7.47 -40.67
C SER A 197 29.12 -8.34 -41.74
N ALA A 198 27.88 -8.77 -41.52
CA ALA A 198 26.91 -9.10 -42.58
C ALA A 198 25.55 -9.45 -41.94
N ALA A 199 24.77 -8.43 -41.55
CA ALA A 199 23.34 -8.57 -41.41
C ALA A 199 22.70 -7.89 -42.63
N THR A 200 22.38 -8.73 -43.60
CA THR A 200 21.70 -8.42 -44.86
C THR A 200 20.40 -7.67 -44.60
N LEU A 201 20.33 -6.41 -45.06
CA LEU A 201 19.08 -5.65 -45.17
C LEU A 201 18.23 -6.31 -46.28
N SER A 202 17.17 -7.00 -45.88
CA SER A 202 16.11 -7.41 -46.80
C SER A 202 15.43 -6.15 -47.38
N PRO A 203 15.24 -6.05 -48.71
CA PRO A 203 14.50 -4.94 -49.30
C PRO A 203 13.03 -5.01 -48.87
N ILE A 204 12.51 -3.89 -48.36
CA ILE A 204 11.10 -3.66 -48.12
C ILE A 204 10.41 -3.56 -49.49
N PRO A 205 9.44 -4.43 -49.83
CA PRO A 205 8.65 -4.23 -51.04
C PRO A 205 7.78 -2.98 -50.88
N VAL A 206 7.91 -2.06 -51.85
CA VAL A 206 7.04 -0.89 -52.01
C VAL A 206 5.61 -1.42 -52.19
N ALA A 207 4.78 -1.21 -51.18
CA ALA A 207 3.35 -1.48 -51.25
C ALA A 207 2.69 -0.41 -52.13
N ALA A 208 1.94 -0.95 -53.09
CA ALA A 208 1.09 -0.31 -54.08
C ALA A 208 0.40 1.01 -53.68
N GLU A 209 0.43 1.91 -54.64
CA GLU A 209 -0.44 3.07 -54.82
C GLU A 209 -1.92 2.73 -54.55
N PRO A 210 -2.64 3.52 -53.72
CA PRO A 210 -4.05 3.30 -53.47
C PRO A 210 -4.90 3.65 -54.71
N PRO A 211 -5.96 2.89 -55.01
CA PRO A 211 -6.80 3.11 -56.18
C PRO A 211 -7.58 4.44 -56.09
N PRO A 212 -7.94 5.03 -57.25
CA PRO A 212 -8.61 6.32 -57.34
C PRO A 212 -9.97 6.32 -56.64
N ALA A 213 -10.22 7.37 -55.87
CA ALA A 213 -11.47 7.61 -55.16
C ALA A 213 -12.67 7.70 -56.13
N PRO A 214 -13.83 7.08 -55.83
CA PRO A 214 -15.05 7.28 -56.59
C PRO A 214 -15.62 8.70 -56.41
N PRO A 215 -16.33 9.24 -57.41
CA PRO A 215 -16.82 10.62 -57.43
C PRO A 215 -17.84 10.90 -56.31
N ALA A 216 -17.72 12.12 -55.78
CA ALA A 216 -18.50 12.66 -54.68
C ALA A 216 -20.02 12.55 -54.88
N LYS A 217 -20.71 12.01 -53.87
CA LYS A 217 -22.14 12.28 -53.67
C LYS A 217 -22.30 13.70 -53.12
N PRO A 218 -23.32 14.47 -53.55
CA PRO A 218 -23.55 15.83 -53.06
C PRO A 218 -23.81 15.83 -51.55
N VAL A 219 -22.95 16.54 -50.83
CA VAL A 219 -23.06 16.80 -49.39
C VAL A 219 -24.18 17.82 -49.16
N ALA A 220 -25.21 17.39 -48.43
CA ALA A 220 -26.18 18.29 -47.82
C ALA A 220 -25.47 19.26 -46.85
N PRO A 221 -25.95 20.50 -46.68
CA PRO A 221 -25.29 21.50 -45.84
C PRO A 221 -25.06 20.96 -44.41
N PRO A 222 -23.87 21.18 -43.84
CA PRO A 222 -23.50 20.61 -42.55
C PRO A 222 -24.40 21.18 -41.45
N ALA A 223 -25.10 20.29 -40.76
CA ALA A 223 -25.61 20.56 -39.42
C ALA A 223 -24.43 21.00 -38.53
N PRO A 224 -24.64 21.92 -37.57
CA PRO A 224 -23.57 22.46 -36.73
C PRO A 224 -22.80 21.31 -36.08
N ALA A 225 -21.49 21.31 -36.32
CA ALA A 225 -20.56 20.37 -35.72
C ALA A 225 -20.72 20.41 -34.20
N THR A 226 -21.18 19.30 -33.64
CA THR A 226 -21.02 19.01 -32.22
C THR A 226 -19.53 19.16 -31.91
N ALA A 227 -19.19 20.13 -31.07
CA ALA A 227 -17.82 20.38 -30.64
C ALA A 227 -17.18 19.07 -30.14
N PRO A 228 -15.87 18.86 -30.38
CA PRO A 228 -15.18 17.70 -29.83
C PRO A 228 -15.38 17.71 -28.31
N VAL A 229 -15.98 16.65 -27.79
CA VAL A 229 -16.06 16.40 -26.36
C VAL A 229 -14.63 16.39 -25.87
N ALA A 230 -14.22 17.47 -25.19
CA ALA A 230 -12.90 17.59 -24.59
C ALA A 230 -12.71 16.36 -23.70
N GLU A 231 -11.81 15.48 -24.12
CA GLU A 231 -11.35 14.31 -23.40
C GLU A 231 -10.83 14.81 -22.04
N SER A 232 -11.72 14.81 -21.05
CA SER A 232 -11.51 15.51 -19.79
C SER A 232 -10.42 14.79 -19.03
N ASP A 233 -9.21 15.37 -19.01
CA ASP A 233 -8.04 14.85 -18.30
C ASP A 233 -8.47 14.31 -16.92
N PRO A 234 -8.32 12.99 -16.65
CA PRO A 234 -8.83 12.37 -15.43
C PRO A 234 -8.24 13.03 -14.17
N ARG A 235 -7.04 13.60 -14.26
CA ARG A 235 -6.42 14.36 -13.16
C ARG A 235 -7.16 15.65 -12.85
N ALA A 236 -7.70 16.32 -13.86
CA ALA A 236 -8.52 17.52 -13.66
C ALA A 236 -9.85 17.18 -12.98
N GLN A 237 -10.46 16.05 -13.34
CA GLN A 237 -11.70 15.57 -12.70
C GLN A 237 -11.47 15.23 -11.22
N ILE A 238 -10.39 14.52 -10.89
CA ILE A 238 -10.01 14.21 -9.50
C ILE A 238 -9.84 15.50 -8.70
N ARG A 239 -9.08 16.48 -9.22
CA ARG A 239 -8.89 17.77 -8.55
C ARG A 239 -10.20 18.53 -8.34
N ALA A 240 -11.08 18.52 -9.34
CA ALA A 240 -12.39 19.15 -9.24
C ALA A 240 -13.27 18.47 -8.19
N ALA A 241 -13.27 17.13 -8.13
CA ALA A 241 -14.01 16.37 -7.12
C ALA A 241 -13.51 16.65 -5.70
N ILE A 242 -12.18 16.69 -5.49
CA ILE A 242 -11.57 17.05 -4.19
C ILE A 242 -11.98 18.48 -3.80
N LYS A 243 -11.87 19.46 -4.71
CA LYS A 243 -12.27 20.86 -4.44
C LYS A 243 -13.76 21.00 -4.14
N ALA A 244 -14.59 20.18 -4.77
CA ALA A 244 -16.04 20.15 -4.54
C ALA A 244 -16.43 19.39 -3.26
N GLY A 245 -15.48 18.81 -2.51
CA GLY A 245 -15.77 17.99 -1.33
C GLY A 245 -16.38 16.63 -1.65
N ARG A 246 -16.42 16.21 -2.92
CA ARG A 246 -16.92 14.90 -3.37
C ARG A 246 -15.83 13.84 -3.21
N LEU A 247 -15.49 13.53 -1.95
CA LEU A 247 -14.35 12.67 -1.61
C LEU A 247 -14.50 11.24 -2.11
N ASP A 248 -15.70 10.67 -2.10
CA ASP A 248 -15.95 9.29 -2.57
C ASP A 248 -15.74 9.16 -4.08
N GLU A 249 -16.15 10.18 -4.84
CA GLU A 249 -15.95 10.24 -6.29
C GLU A 249 -14.48 10.42 -6.64
N ALA A 250 -13.77 11.28 -5.90
CA ALA A 250 -12.33 11.44 -6.04
C ALA A 250 -11.57 10.13 -5.76
N GLU A 251 -11.98 9.37 -4.74
CA GLU A 251 -11.39 8.06 -4.40
C GLU A 251 -11.63 7.06 -5.54
N ARG A 252 -12.86 6.95 -6.04
CA ARG A 252 -13.19 6.09 -7.18
C ARG A 252 -12.37 6.43 -8.43
N LEU A 253 -12.21 7.71 -8.75
CA LEU A 253 -11.40 8.16 -9.90
C LEU A 253 -9.90 7.91 -9.69
N LEU A 254 -9.40 8.05 -8.45
CA LEU A 254 -8.02 7.74 -8.11
C LEU A 254 -7.70 6.26 -8.27
N ASP A 255 -8.59 5.37 -7.83
CA ASP A 255 -8.40 3.92 -7.95
C ASP A 255 -8.42 3.48 -9.41
N ALA A 256 -9.39 3.96 -10.20
CA ALA A 256 -9.44 3.69 -11.64
C ALA A 256 -8.18 4.20 -12.37
N GLY A 257 -7.67 5.39 -12.01
CA GLY A 257 -6.45 5.93 -12.58
C GLY A 257 -5.20 5.14 -12.16
N ARG A 258 -5.15 4.63 -10.94
CA ARG A 258 -3.96 3.93 -10.40
C ARG A 258 -3.71 2.57 -11.04
N GLU A 259 -4.75 1.86 -11.45
CA GLU A 259 -4.59 0.55 -12.10
C GLU A 259 -3.87 0.64 -13.46
N THR A 260 -4.04 1.77 -14.15
CA THR A 260 -3.48 1.99 -15.49
C THR A 260 -2.24 2.88 -15.48
N ALA A 261 -2.03 3.67 -14.44
CA ALA A 261 -0.93 4.62 -14.36
C ALA A 261 0.41 3.96 -14.05
N GLN A 262 1.44 4.38 -14.79
CA GLN A 262 2.84 4.02 -14.54
C GLN A 262 3.73 5.28 -14.59
N GLY A 263 4.93 5.18 -14.00
CA GLY A 263 5.94 6.24 -14.05
C GLY A 263 5.45 7.58 -13.52
N LEU A 264 5.58 8.63 -14.33
CA LEU A 264 5.23 10.01 -13.97
C LEU A 264 3.75 10.18 -13.61
N VAL A 265 2.85 9.52 -14.35
CA VAL A 265 1.40 9.61 -14.11
C VAL A 265 1.06 9.03 -12.74
N LEU A 266 1.73 7.94 -12.36
CA LEU A 266 1.55 7.34 -11.05
C LEU A 266 2.08 8.25 -9.92
N ALA A 267 3.15 9.01 -10.16
CA ALA A 267 3.67 10.00 -9.22
C ALA A 267 2.65 11.15 -9.00
N ASP A 268 2.08 11.70 -10.08
CA ASP A 268 1.02 12.70 -10.03
C ASP A 268 -0.21 12.20 -9.24
N LEU A 269 -0.71 11.01 -9.56
CA LEU A 269 -1.87 10.41 -8.87
C LEU A 269 -1.56 10.10 -7.40
N THR A 270 -0.30 9.79 -7.06
CA THR A 270 0.10 9.64 -5.66
C THR A 270 0.06 10.97 -4.92
N GLY A 271 0.42 12.07 -5.58
CA GLY A 271 0.27 13.44 -5.05
C GLY A 271 -1.20 13.79 -4.79
N LEU A 272 -2.07 13.55 -5.77
CA LEU A 272 -3.52 13.78 -5.65
C LEU A 272 -4.19 12.92 -4.57
N ALA A 273 -3.72 11.69 -4.36
CA ALA A 273 -4.15 10.86 -3.24
C ALA A 273 -3.75 11.46 -1.88
N GLY A 274 -2.61 12.16 -1.82
CA GLY A 274 -2.22 12.94 -0.66
C GLY A 274 -3.19 14.10 -0.40
N ASP A 275 -3.58 14.84 -1.44
CA ASP A 275 -4.54 15.94 -1.33
C ASP A 275 -5.93 15.45 -0.89
N HIS A 276 -6.38 14.29 -1.41
CA HIS A 276 -7.59 13.61 -0.95
C HIS A 276 -7.51 13.22 0.53
N ALA A 277 -6.39 12.63 0.96
CA ALA A 277 -6.20 12.26 2.36
C ALA A 277 -6.16 13.49 3.30
N ALA A 278 -5.61 14.61 2.84
CA ALA A 278 -5.63 15.86 3.59
C ALA A 278 -7.06 16.42 3.70
N ALA A 279 -7.81 16.43 2.59
CA ALA A 279 -9.20 16.85 2.57
C ALA A 279 -10.11 15.97 3.45
N SER A 280 -9.78 14.68 3.59
CA SER A 280 -10.46 13.76 4.50
C SER A 280 -10.01 13.86 5.97
N GLY A 281 -9.21 14.86 6.35
CA GLY A 281 -8.72 15.06 7.72
C GLY A 281 -7.58 14.12 8.16
N ARG A 282 -6.98 13.34 7.25
CA ARG A 282 -5.91 12.36 7.56
C ARG A 282 -4.53 12.94 7.25
N GLN A 283 -4.16 14.02 7.93
CA GLN A 283 -2.95 14.81 7.64
C GLN A 283 -1.64 14.00 7.70
N SER A 284 -1.51 13.09 8.68
CA SER A 284 -0.31 12.24 8.79
C SER A 284 -0.13 11.31 7.59
N HIS A 285 -1.24 10.80 7.04
CA HIS A 285 -1.23 9.95 5.86
C HIS A 285 -0.97 10.76 4.58
N ALA A 286 -1.57 11.96 4.47
CA ALA A 286 -1.32 12.89 3.37
C ALA A 286 0.17 13.22 3.24
N LYS A 287 0.83 13.56 4.36
CA LYS A 287 2.26 13.88 4.41
C LYS A 287 3.14 12.71 3.94
N TRP A 288 2.77 11.48 4.30
CA TRP A 288 3.46 10.29 3.80
C TRP A 288 3.29 10.12 2.29
N LEU A 289 2.07 10.30 1.78
CA LEU A 289 1.76 10.20 0.35
C LEU A 289 2.49 11.27 -0.49
N TRP A 290 2.52 12.52 -0.03
CA TRP A 290 3.26 13.59 -0.72
C TRP A 290 4.77 13.31 -0.77
N ARG A 291 5.38 12.81 0.32
CA ARG A 291 6.80 12.38 0.30
C ARG A 291 7.05 11.24 -0.68
N LEU A 292 6.14 10.27 -0.72
CA LEU A 292 6.24 9.15 -1.66
C LEU A 292 6.12 9.63 -3.11
N ALA A 293 5.21 10.58 -3.39
CA ALA A 293 5.07 11.19 -4.71
C ALA A 293 6.36 11.92 -5.13
N ILE A 294 6.94 12.76 -4.26
CA ILE A 294 8.23 13.44 -4.54
C ILE A 294 9.35 12.44 -4.83
N LYS A 295 9.43 11.35 -4.04
CA LYS A 295 10.41 10.28 -4.30
C LYS A 295 10.23 9.69 -5.70
N ARG A 296 8.99 9.42 -6.11
CA ARG A 296 8.68 8.87 -7.45
C ARG A 296 8.96 9.87 -8.57
N PHE A 297 8.73 11.17 -8.37
CA PHE A 297 9.18 12.18 -9.32
C PHE A 297 10.70 12.21 -9.45
N GLY A 298 11.43 12.04 -8.34
CA GLY A 298 12.89 11.91 -8.34
C GLY A 298 13.37 10.69 -9.11
N GLU A 299 12.74 9.53 -8.88
CA GLU A 299 13.04 8.28 -9.60
C GLU A 299 12.77 8.42 -11.12
N ALA A 300 11.78 9.23 -11.50
CA ALA A 300 11.47 9.54 -12.90
C ALA A 300 12.33 10.69 -13.49
N GLY A 301 13.25 11.28 -12.72
CA GLY A 301 14.06 12.43 -13.17
C GLY A 301 13.25 13.70 -13.45
N ALA A 302 12.07 13.84 -12.83
CA ALA A 302 11.05 14.82 -13.20
C ALA A 302 10.67 15.78 -12.04
N LEU A 303 11.63 16.11 -11.17
CA LEU A 303 11.41 17.00 -10.02
C LEU A 303 11.06 18.45 -10.42
N ASP A 304 11.44 18.86 -11.63
CA ASP A 304 11.16 20.22 -12.13
C ASP A 304 9.75 20.37 -12.71
N THR A 305 8.98 19.28 -12.80
CA THR A 305 7.62 19.31 -13.34
C THR A 305 6.65 20.09 -12.46
N PRO A 306 5.58 20.69 -13.04
CA PRO A 306 4.58 21.41 -12.27
C PRO A 306 3.87 20.53 -11.23
N GLY A 307 3.69 19.23 -11.51
CA GLY A 307 3.13 18.27 -10.55
C GLY A 307 4.00 18.10 -9.31
N ALA A 308 5.32 17.91 -9.49
CA ALA A 308 6.26 17.82 -8.38
C ALA A 308 6.30 19.09 -7.53
N ARG A 309 6.24 20.27 -8.16
CA ARG A 309 6.19 21.57 -7.45
C ARG A 309 4.92 21.73 -6.63
N ALA A 310 3.77 21.37 -7.19
CA ALA A 310 2.49 21.41 -6.47
C ALA A 310 2.50 20.49 -5.25
N VAL A 311 3.01 19.26 -5.39
CA VAL A 311 3.14 18.32 -4.25
C VAL A 311 4.11 18.86 -3.18
N ALA A 312 5.21 19.48 -3.60
CA ALA A 312 6.17 20.09 -2.67
C ALA A 312 5.55 21.28 -1.92
N GLU A 313 4.69 22.05 -2.59
CA GLU A 313 3.92 23.12 -1.97
C GLU A 313 2.90 22.58 -0.96
N SER A 314 2.10 21.56 -1.33
CA SER A 314 1.20 20.88 -0.40
C SER A 314 1.93 20.35 0.84
N LEU A 315 3.13 19.78 0.67
CA LEU A 315 3.96 19.31 1.77
C LEU A 315 4.42 20.44 2.70
N ARG A 316 4.64 21.65 2.15
CA ARG A 316 5.05 22.84 2.89
C ARG A 316 3.88 23.45 3.66
N THR A 317 2.70 23.52 3.06
CA THR A 317 1.52 24.20 3.63
C THR A 317 0.68 23.30 4.54
N GLY A 318 0.60 22.00 4.27
CA GLY A 318 -0.10 21.02 5.11
C GLY A 318 0.76 20.47 6.27
N GLY A 319 1.83 21.18 6.61
CA GLY A 319 2.92 20.74 7.48
C GLY A 319 2.71 20.97 8.96
#